data_AF-A0A6M0RYY0-F1
#
_entry.id   AF-A0A6M0RYY0-F1
#
_cell.length_a   1.000
_cell.length_b   1.000
_cell.length_c   1.000
_cell.angle_alpha   90.00
_cell.angle_beta   90.00
_cell.angle_gamma   90.00
#
_symmetry.space_group_name_H-M   'P 1'
#
loop_
_entity.id
_entity.type
_entity.pdbx_description
1 polymer ?
#
loop_
_entity_poly.entity_id
_entity_poly.type
_entity_poly.pdbx_seq_one_letter_code
_entity_poly.pdbx_strand_id
1 'polypeptide(L)'
;MNYEIAQAALTYYDLPKVQLSFLEQSQNTTFRVETPAKEMYLLRLHIGVEAAGKSLYESWKKPSIIESELLWLNAIAQDTELTVPQPVQNRLGDWVTNIVGTQQGVSIPCSLLQWVDGEHLGSEPTAQQIWQLDAL
;
A
#
# COMPACT_ATOMS: atom_id res chain seq x y z
N MET A 1 -6.00 16.66 -4.66
CA MET A 1 -6.35 15.43 -5.41
C MET A 1 -5.90 14.16 -4.71
N ASN A 2 -4.65 13.69 -4.86
CA ASN A 2 -4.23 12.40 -4.23
C ASN A 2 -4.36 12.40 -2.71
N TYR A 3 -4.10 13.53 -2.05
CA TYR A 3 -4.28 13.68 -0.60
C TYR A 3 -5.76 13.58 -0.17
N GLU A 4 -6.70 14.14 -0.94
CA GLU A 4 -8.14 14.06 -0.63
C GLU A 4 -8.67 12.64 -0.81
N ILE A 5 -8.20 11.94 -1.85
CA ILE A 5 -8.51 10.52 -2.07
C ILE A 5 -7.95 9.67 -0.92
N ALA A 6 -6.72 9.96 -0.47
CA ALA A 6 -6.12 9.30 0.67
C ALA A 6 -6.93 9.52 1.96
N GLN A 7 -7.36 10.76 2.23
CA GLN A 7 -8.24 11.05 3.36
C GLN A 7 -9.58 10.31 3.26
N ALA A 8 -10.20 10.31 2.08
CA ALA A 8 -11.44 9.60 1.84
C ALA A 8 -11.28 8.08 2.05
N ALA A 9 -10.18 7.48 1.58
CA ALA A 9 -9.86 6.07 1.81
C ALA A 9 -9.77 5.75 3.31
N LEU A 10 -9.10 6.59 4.10
CA LEU A 10 -8.96 6.39 5.54
C LEU A 10 -10.29 6.42 6.30
N THR A 11 -11.33 7.05 5.74
CA THR A 11 -12.67 7.01 6.36
C THR A 11 -13.31 5.62 6.36
N TYR A 12 -12.75 4.64 5.64
CA TYR A 12 -13.21 3.25 5.64
C TYR A 12 -12.49 2.37 6.67
N TYR A 13 -11.45 2.88 7.32
CA TYR A 13 -10.69 2.14 8.34
C TYR A 13 -11.03 2.69 9.73
N ASP A 14 -10.86 1.85 10.76
CA ASP A 14 -11.11 2.23 12.15
C ASP A 14 -9.89 2.91 12.77
N LEU A 15 -9.40 3.95 12.09
CA LEU A 15 -8.22 4.72 12.49
C LEU A 15 -8.62 6.16 12.86
N PRO A 16 -8.85 6.47 14.14
CA PRO A 16 -9.26 7.81 14.56
C PRO A 16 -8.08 8.79 14.52
N LYS A 17 -8.31 9.98 13.95
CA LYS A 17 -7.39 11.15 14.01
C LYS A 17 -5.97 10.86 13.52
N VAL A 18 -5.87 10.26 12.34
CA VAL A 18 -4.60 9.94 11.69
C VAL A 18 -3.91 11.15 11.08
N GLN A 19 -2.57 11.13 11.11
CA GLN A 19 -1.73 12.04 10.35
C GLN A 19 -1.29 11.36 9.05
N LEU A 20 -1.43 12.08 7.93
CA LEU A 20 -1.05 11.62 6.60
C LEU A 20 0.23 12.34 6.16
N SER A 21 1.26 11.59 5.80
CA SER A 21 2.51 12.10 5.23
C SER A 21 2.76 11.46 3.87
N PHE A 22 2.94 12.26 2.83
CA PHE A 22 3.31 11.76 1.51
C PHE A 22 4.73 11.18 1.56
N LEU A 23 4.93 9.99 0.97
CA LEU A 23 6.25 9.35 0.87
C LEU A 23 6.79 9.49 -0.54
N GLU A 24 6.16 8.82 -1.50
CA GLU A 24 6.62 8.76 -2.88
C GLU A 24 5.45 8.58 -3.84
N GLN A 25 5.66 9.02 -5.08
CA GLN A 25 4.82 8.67 -6.22
C GLN A 25 5.70 8.10 -7.33
N SER A 26 5.61 6.78 -7.52
CA SER A 26 6.22 6.08 -8.66
C SER A 26 5.09 5.45 -9.49
N GLN A 27 4.83 4.16 -9.33
CA GLN A 27 3.67 3.47 -9.92
C GLN A 27 2.41 3.61 -9.05
N ASN A 28 2.60 3.64 -7.74
CA ASN A 28 1.55 3.95 -6.76
C ASN A 28 1.90 5.28 -6.08
N THR A 29 0.88 6.00 -5.64
CA THR A 29 1.10 7.07 -4.66
C THR A 29 1.02 6.46 -3.27
N THR A 30 2.07 6.66 -2.49
CA THR A 30 2.17 6.10 -1.15
C THR A 30 2.15 7.19 -0.09
N PHE A 31 1.42 6.92 0.99
CA PHE A 31 1.37 7.78 2.16
C PHE A 31 1.68 6.96 3.41
N ARG A 32 2.47 7.54 4.31
CA ARG A 32 2.56 7.09 5.68
C ARG A 32 1.35 7.64 6.44
N VAL A 33 0.72 6.76 7.20
CA VAL A 33 -0.42 7.06 8.06
C VAL A 33 0.01 6.76 9.48
N GLU A 34 -0.11 7.75 10.36
CA GLU A 34 0.28 7.61 11.77
C GLU A 34 -0.92 7.86 12.68
N THR A 35 -1.21 6.94 13.59
CA THR A 35 -2.30 7.07 14.57
C THR A 35 -1.81 7.83 15.81
N PRO A 36 -2.71 8.40 16.62
CA PRO A 36 -2.33 8.98 17.92
C PRO A 36 -1.67 7.98 18.88
N ALA A 37 -1.90 6.68 18.68
CA ALA A 37 -1.27 5.59 19.42
C ALA A 37 0.16 5.27 18.91
N LYS A 38 0.67 6.04 17.94
CA LYS A 38 1.96 5.86 17.25
C LYS A 38 2.05 4.58 16.41
N GLU A 39 0.90 4.01 16.04
CA GLU A 39 0.89 2.94 15.06
C GLU A 39 1.07 3.55 13.67
N MET A 40 1.89 2.88 12.86
CA MET A 40 2.22 3.33 11.52
C MET A 40 1.62 2.37 10.49
N TYR A 41 1.13 2.94 9.40
CA TYR A 41 0.58 2.21 8.27
C TYR A 41 1.06 2.83 6.96
N LEU A 42 1.07 2.02 5.92
CA LEU A 42 1.34 2.42 4.54
C LEU A 42 0.03 2.38 3.75
N LEU A 43 -0.44 3.55 3.33
CA LEU A 43 -1.56 3.69 2.42
C LEU A 43 -1.06 3.79 0.98
N ARG A 44 -1.57 2.91 0.11
CA ARG A 44 -1.25 2.88 -1.33
C ARG A 44 -2.47 3.28 -2.14
N LEU A 45 -2.31 4.27 -3.02
CA LEU A 45 -3.26 4.64 -4.06
C LEU A 45 -2.75 4.09 -5.40
N HIS A 46 -3.53 3.22 -6.03
CA HIS A 46 -3.15 2.49 -7.24
C HIS A 46 -3.54 3.29 -8.50
N ILE A 47 -2.93 4.47 -8.66
CA ILE A 47 -3.29 5.43 -9.73
C ILE A 47 -2.54 5.18 -11.05
N GLY A 48 -1.39 4.51 -11.04
CA GLY A 48 -0.46 4.33 -12.17
C GLY A 48 -0.01 5.63 -12.84
N VAL A 49 1.02 5.55 -13.67
CA VAL A 49 1.54 6.69 -14.41
C VAL A 49 0.76 6.85 -15.72
N GLU A 50 0.05 7.96 -15.91
CA GLU A 50 -0.64 8.29 -17.18
C GLU A 50 0.34 8.39 -18.38
N ALA A 51 1.64 8.54 -18.12
CA ALA A 51 2.66 8.75 -19.14
C ALA A 51 3.02 7.51 -19.98
N ALA A 52 2.67 6.29 -19.54
CA ALA A 52 2.89 5.07 -20.32
C ALA A 52 1.58 4.67 -21.01
N GLY A 53 1.52 4.89 -22.33
CA GLY A 53 0.34 4.74 -23.18
C GLY A 53 -0.67 3.67 -22.75
N LYS A 54 -1.94 4.09 -22.70
CA LYS A 54 -3.15 3.28 -22.46
C LYS A 54 -3.13 1.97 -23.26
N SER A 55 -2.69 0.86 -22.68
CA SER A 55 -3.07 -0.49 -23.15
C SER A 55 -2.57 -1.61 -22.24
N LEU A 56 -1.35 -1.54 -21.69
CA LEU A 56 -0.73 -2.71 -21.04
C LEU A 56 -0.76 -2.69 -19.50
N TYR A 57 -0.80 -1.51 -18.87
CA TYR A 57 -0.65 -1.35 -17.42
C TYR A 57 -1.97 -1.15 -16.64
N GLU A 58 -3.12 -1.15 -17.32
CA GLU A 58 -4.43 -0.96 -16.64
C GLU A 58 -4.87 -2.20 -15.85
N SER A 59 -4.43 -3.40 -16.26
CA SER A 59 -4.84 -4.64 -15.60
C SER A 59 -4.34 -4.77 -14.17
N TRP A 60 -3.18 -4.20 -13.83
CA TRP A 60 -2.62 -4.27 -12.47
C TRP A 60 -3.37 -3.42 -11.45
N LYS A 61 -4.15 -2.43 -11.91
CA LYS A 61 -5.00 -1.60 -11.04
C LYS A 61 -6.36 -2.24 -10.77
N LYS A 62 -6.66 -3.38 -11.39
CA LYS A 62 -7.94 -4.07 -11.15
C LYS A 62 -8.00 -4.48 -9.68
N PRO A 63 -9.10 -4.18 -8.97
CA PRO A 63 -9.25 -4.55 -7.56
C PRO A 63 -8.96 -6.03 -7.29
N SER A 64 -9.34 -6.93 -8.18
CA SER A 64 -9.07 -8.38 -8.03
C SER A 64 -7.59 -8.76 -8.11
N ILE A 65 -6.78 -8.04 -8.90
CA ILE A 65 -5.34 -8.28 -8.99
C ILE A 65 -4.65 -7.77 -7.73
N ILE A 66 -5.05 -6.59 -7.26
CA ILE A 66 -4.55 -6.03 -6.00
C ILE A 66 -4.94 -6.94 -4.84
N GLU A 67 -6.20 -7.37 -4.77
CA GLU A 67 -6.67 -8.29 -3.74
C GLU A 67 -5.88 -9.61 -3.74
N SER A 68 -5.52 -10.14 -4.91
CA SER A 68 -4.67 -11.34 -5.01
C SER A 68 -3.27 -11.12 -4.39
N GLU A 69 -2.66 -9.94 -4.61
CA GLU A 69 -1.40 -9.55 -3.94
C GLU A 69 -1.57 -9.50 -2.42
N LEU A 70 -2.65 -8.84 -1.94
CA LEU A 70 -2.90 -8.69 -0.50
C LEU A 70 -3.18 -10.03 0.17
N LEU A 71 -3.99 -10.90 -0.44
CA LEU A 71 -4.23 -12.26 0.08
C LEU A 71 -2.93 -13.06 0.19
N TRP A 72 -2.04 -12.93 -0.78
CA TRP A 72 -0.74 -13.60 -0.75
C TRP A 72 0.17 -13.05 0.36
N LEU A 73 0.26 -11.72 0.50
CA LEU A 73 0.99 -11.09 1.61
C LEU A 73 0.42 -11.51 2.98
N ASN A 74 -0.90 -11.57 3.10
CA ASN A 74 -1.54 -12.02 4.34
C ASN A 74 -1.20 -13.49 4.64
N ALA A 75 -1.24 -14.37 3.63
CA ALA A 75 -0.86 -15.77 3.80
C ALA A 75 0.61 -15.90 4.24
N ILE A 76 1.53 -15.16 3.60
CA ILE A 76 2.94 -15.15 4.00
C ILE A 76 3.10 -14.69 5.46
N ALA A 77 2.42 -13.62 5.86
CA ALA A 77 2.48 -13.08 7.22
C ALA A 77 1.92 -14.06 8.28
N GLN A 78 0.96 -14.92 7.91
CA GLN A 78 0.33 -15.87 8.84
C GLN A 78 1.04 -17.23 8.87
N ASP A 79 1.53 -17.69 7.73
CA ASP A 79 2.02 -19.06 7.54
C ASP A 79 3.55 -19.16 7.66
N THR A 80 4.26 -18.03 7.76
CA THR A 80 5.73 -17.99 7.82
C THR A 80 6.23 -17.01 8.87
N GLU A 81 7.52 -17.09 9.20
CA GLU A 81 8.21 -16.11 10.07
C GLU A 81 8.72 -14.90 9.28
N LEU A 82 8.34 -14.76 8.01
CA LEU A 82 8.79 -13.66 7.15
C LEU A 82 8.13 -12.35 7.54
N THR A 83 8.95 -11.33 7.79
CA THR A 83 8.48 -9.96 7.97
C THR A 83 8.05 -9.39 6.62
N VAL A 84 6.73 -9.34 6.39
CA VAL A 84 6.11 -8.74 5.20
C VAL A 84 5.10 -7.66 5.62
N PRO A 85 4.83 -6.66 4.76
CA PRO A 85 3.79 -5.67 5.06
C PRO A 85 2.42 -6.35 5.06
N GLN A 86 1.87 -6.57 6.26
CA GLN A 86 0.58 -7.23 6.41
C GLN A 86 -0.56 -6.31 5.97
N PRO A 87 -1.46 -6.75 5.09
CA PRO A 87 -2.60 -5.94 4.70
C PRO A 87 -3.60 -5.78 5.85
N VAL A 88 -4.34 -4.67 5.82
CA VAL A 88 -5.38 -4.33 6.79
C VAL A 88 -6.72 -4.27 6.07
N GLN A 89 -7.70 -5.03 6.54
CA GLN A 89 -9.07 -4.95 6.01
C GLN A 89 -9.72 -3.64 6.41
N ASN A 90 -10.58 -3.13 5.54
CA ASN A 90 -11.45 -2.03 5.90
C ASN A 90 -12.60 -2.50 6.82
N ARG A 91 -13.42 -1.56 7.31
CA ARG A 91 -14.59 -1.87 8.18
C ARG A 91 -15.64 -2.77 7.55
N LEU A 92 -15.61 -2.95 6.23
CA LEU A 92 -16.52 -3.83 5.48
C LEU A 92 -15.94 -5.25 5.33
N GLY A 93 -14.69 -5.46 5.75
CA GLY A 93 -13.96 -6.72 5.56
C GLY A 93 -13.24 -6.83 4.22
N ASP A 94 -13.26 -5.78 3.39
CA ASP A 94 -12.58 -5.80 2.09
C ASP A 94 -11.11 -5.43 2.22
N TRP A 95 -10.26 -6.10 1.43
CA TRP A 95 -8.83 -5.79 1.33
C TRP A 95 -8.54 -4.55 0.46
N VAL A 96 -9.45 -4.23 -0.47
CA VAL A 96 -9.31 -3.11 -1.40
C VAL A 96 -10.47 -2.13 -1.22
N THR A 97 -10.13 -0.88 -0.95
CA THR A 97 -11.10 0.22 -0.80
C THR A 97 -11.13 1.05 -2.07
N ASN A 98 -12.30 1.16 -2.70
CA ASN A 98 -12.48 1.88 -3.95
C ASN A 98 -12.99 3.30 -3.71
N ILE A 99 -12.22 4.32 -4.12
CA ILE A 99 -12.59 5.74 -3.95
C ILE A 99 -12.85 6.37 -5.31
N VAL A 100 -14.03 6.97 -5.48
CA VAL A 100 -14.39 7.67 -6.73
C VAL A 100 -13.66 9.01 -6.81
N GLY A 101 -12.80 9.16 -7.81
CA GLY A 101 -12.12 10.43 -8.09
C GLY A 101 -13.04 11.48 -8.71
N THR A 102 -12.83 12.76 -8.37
CA THR A 102 -13.75 13.86 -8.72
C THR A 102 -13.74 14.28 -10.19
N GLN A 103 -12.70 13.95 -10.96
CA GLN A 103 -12.54 14.49 -12.32
C GLN A 103 -13.02 13.58 -13.46
N GLN A 104 -13.24 12.28 -13.22
CA GLN A 104 -13.57 11.34 -14.31
C GLN A 104 -14.55 10.22 -13.90
N GLY A 105 -15.04 10.19 -12.64
CA GLY A 105 -15.85 9.07 -12.14
C GLY A 105 -15.09 7.74 -12.08
N VAL A 106 -13.77 7.76 -12.30
CA VAL A 106 -12.90 6.59 -12.24
C VAL A 106 -12.66 6.25 -10.77
N SER A 107 -12.94 4.98 -10.43
CA SER A 107 -12.64 4.42 -9.12
C SER A 107 -11.14 4.21 -8.99
N ILE A 108 -10.56 4.73 -7.91
CA ILE A 108 -9.15 4.56 -7.54
C ILE A 108 -9.11 3.51 -6.43
N PRO A 109 -8.54 2.32 -6.69
CA PRO A 109 -8.35 1.32 -5.66
C PRO A 109 -7.27 1.81 -4.69
N CYS A 110 -7.54 1.58 -3.41
CA CYS A 110 -6.67 1.90 -2.30
C CYS A 110 -6.48 0.66 -1.42
N SER A 111 -5.28 0.46 -0.90
CA SER A 111 -4.98 -0.61 0.06
C SER A 111 -4.19 -0.05 1.23
N LEU A 112 -4.44 -0.58 2.42
CA LEU A 112 -3.72 -0.24 3.64
C LEU A 112 -2.88 -1.44 4.09
N LEU A 113 -1.62 -1.18 4.43
CA LEU A 113 -0.68 -2.18 4.92
C LEU A 113 -0.12 -1.71 6.27
N GLN A 114 0.23 -2.64 7.15
CA GLN A 114 1.03 -2.35 8.32
C GLN A 114 2.41 -1.84 7.91
N TRP A 115 2.95 -0.92 8.69
CA TRP A 115 4.31 -0.44 8.49
C TRP A 115 5.32 -1.54 8.85
N VAL A 116 6.30 -1.74 7.99
CA VAL A 116 7.47 -2.58 8.30
C VAL A 116 8.61 -1.66 8.66
N ASP A 117 9.09 -1.78 9.90
CA ASP A 117 10.25 -1.04 10.35
C ASP A 117 11.50 -1.50 9.59
N GLY A 118 12.20 -0.54 9.00
CA GLY A 118 13.41 -0.79 8.23
C GLY A 118 13.97 0.49 7.66
N GLU A 119 15.25 0.46 7.33
CA GLU A 119 15.94 1.55 6.65
C GLU A 119 16.37 1.09 5.26
N HIS A 120 16.29 2.00 4.29
CA HIS A 120 16.82 1.73 2.96
C HIS A 120 18.34 1.62 3.06
N LEU A 121 18.93 0.58 2.47
CA LEU A 121 20.38 0.45 2.38
C LEU A 121 20.90 1.58 1.46
N GLY A 122 21.40 2.65 2.06
CA GLY A 122 21.92 3.82 1.32
C GLY A 122 23.25 3.59 0.61
N SER A 123 23.76 2.36 0.61
CA SER A 123 25.05 1.96 0.04
C SER A 123 24.97 0.57 -0.58
N GLU A 124 26.02 0.16 -1.31
CA GLU A 124 26.13 -1.22 -1.78
C GLU A 124 25.95 -2.22 -0.61
N PRO A 125 25.12 -3.25 -0.79
CA PRO A 125 24.90 -4.24 0.25
C PRO A 125 26.20 -5.01 0.50
N THR A 126 26.56 -5.16 1.77
CA THR A 126 27.68 -5.98 2.19
C THR A 126 27.42 -7.45 1.83
N ALA A 127 28.49 -8.24 1.66
CA ALA A 127 28.36 -9.69 1.41
C ALA A 127 27.49 -10.42 2.46
N GLN A 128 27.51 -9.94 3.71
CA GLN A 128 26.66 -10.46 4.78
C GLN A 128 25.18 -10.13 4.56
N GLN A 129 24.85 -8.92 4.12
CA GLN A 129 23.47 -8.54 3.75
C GLN A 129 23.00 -9.30 2.51
N ILE A 130 23.89 -9.58 1.55
CA ILE A 130 23.58 -10.43 0.39
C ILE A 130 23.26 -11.85 0.86
N TRP A 131 24.05 -12.40 1.79
CA TRP A 131 23.80 -13.75 2.32
C TRP A 131 22.47 -13.86 3.07
N GLN A 132 22.06 -12.79 3.77
CA GLN A 132 20.74 -12.74 4.43
C GLN A 132 19.55 -12.74 3.45
N LEU A 133 19.74 -12.38 2.17
CA LEU A 133 18.70 -12.48 1.15
C LEU A 133 18.48 -13.92 0.65
N ASP A 134 19.48 -14.80 0.81
CA ASP A 134 19.50 -16.16 0.27
C ASP A 134 19.14 -17.22 1.33
N ALA A 135 19.08 -16.84 2.61
CA ALA A 135 18.91 -17.76 3.74
C ALA A 135 17.44 -18.01 4.14
N LEU A 136 16.51 -18.05 3.17
CA LEU A 136 15.09 -18.38 3.38
C LEU A 136 14.74 -19.79 2.90
#